data_AF-A0A7R9DAH8-F1
#
_entry.id   AF-A0A7R9DAH8-F1
#
_cell.length_a   1.000
_cell.length_b   1.000
_cell.length_c   1.000
_cell.angle_alpha   90.00
_cell.angle_beta   90.00
_cell.angle_gamma   90.00
#
_symmetry.space_group_name_H-M   'P 1'
#
loop_
_entity.id
_entity.type
_entity.pdbx_description
1 polymer ?
#
loop_
_entity_poly.entity_id
_entity_poly.type
_entity_poly.pdbx_seq_one_letter_code
_entity_poly.pdbx_strand_id
1 'polypeptide(L)'
;MGGRKEPLSEELALASDVFDKFCNAPTLKLILGHYRHLCELLHIKPTHFPNFYPKLKSKLRSWKAQALWTKFDKRASHKCYNRGKACPNTRVLVIGAGPCGMRAAIEAQLLGAKVVVVEKRDRLSRNNVLHLWPFVIHDLRALGAKKFFGKFCAGAIDHISIRQLQCLMLKIALLLGVEIHEGVGFEGLVPPPEDQNNEKIGWRAEVSPPDHPVSQYEFDVLIGADGKRNTLEGDLFYLDYYS
;
A
#
# COMPACT_ATOMS: atom_id res chain seq x y z
N MET A 1 -15.99 43.14 -15.08
CA MET A 1 -15.14 41.94 -15.26
C MET A 1 -14.70 41.45 -13.89
N GLY A 2 -15.48 40.55 -13.27
CA GLY A 2 -15.18 40.00 -11.94
C GLY A 2 -14.65 38.58 -12.09
N GLY A 3 -13.38 38.36 -11.74
CA GLY A 3 -12.74 37.06 -11.81
C GLY A 3 -13.33 36.09 -10.79
N ARG A 4 -13.90 34.97 -11.27
CA ARG A 4 -14.26 33.82 -10.43
C ARG A 4 -12.98 33.19 -9.87
N LYS A 5 -12.70 33.43 -8.59
CA LYS A 5 -11.77 32.65 -7.76
C LYS A 5 -12.58 31.99 -6.65
N GLU A 6 -13.22 30.86 -6.94
CA GLU A 6 -13.79 29.99 -5.90
C GLU A 6 -13.93 28.46 -6.20
N PRO A 7 -13.06 27.76 -6.99
CA PRO A 7 -13.17 26.29 -7.12
C PRO A 7 -12.42 25.49 -6.03
N LEU A 8 -11.26 25.98 -5.59
CA LEU A 8 -10.31 25.22 -4.75
C LEU A 8 -10.84 24.93 -3.33
N SER A 9 -11.72 25.75 -2.78
CA SER A 9 -12.24 25.56 -1.41
C SER A 9 -13.28 24.44 -1.34
N GLU A 10 -14.15 24.33 -2.34
CA GLU A 10 -15.18 23.30 -2.41
C GLU A 10 -14.59 21.92 -2.69
N GLU A 11 -13.63 21.83 -3.61
CA GLU A 11 -12.90 20.59 -3.91
C GLU A 11 -12.15 20.05 -2.68
N LEU A 12 -11.55 20.93 -1.88
CA LEU A 12 -10.85 20.55 -0.64
C LEU A 12 -11.82 20.09 0.46
N ALA A 13 -13.01 20.69 0.54
CA ALA A 13 -14.07 20.24 1.43
C ALA A 13 -14.57 18.85 1.01
N LEU A 14 -14.86 18.66 -0.28
CA LEU A 14 -15.25 17.36 -0.83
C LEU A 14 -14.18 16.28 -0.64
N ALA A 15 -12.90 16.61 -0.86
CA ALA A 15 -11.79 15.69 -0.61
C ALA A 15 -11.70 15.28 0.86
N SER A 16 -12.01 16.20 1.79
CA SER A 16 -12.07 15.90 3.22
C SER A 16 -13.22 14.93 3.55
N ASP A 17 -14.39 15.13 2.97
CA ASP A 17 -15.55 14.23 3.13
C ASP A 17 -15.27 12.83 2.56
N VAL A 18 -14.65 12.77 1.37
CA VAL A 18 -14.26 11.49 0.76
C VAL A 18 -13.20 10.78 1.58
N PHE A 19 -12.25 11.52 2.17
CA PHE A 19 -11.28 10.95 3.09
C PHE A 19 -11.94 10.38 4.35
N ASP A 20 -13.01 11.01 4.85
CA ASP A 20 -13.78 10.46 5.96
C ASP A 20 -14.52 9.18 5.57
N LYS A 21 -15.12 9.13 4.38
CA LYS A 21 -15.72 7.91 3.83
C LYS A 21 -14.68 6.81 3.66
N PHE A 22 -13.50 7.12 3.12
CA PHE A 22 -12.36 6.21 3.02
C PHE A 22 -11.94 5.64 4.39
N CYS A 23 -11.79 6.51 5.40
CA CYS A 23 -11.41 6.09 6.75
C CYS A 23 -12.41 5.11 7.35
N ASN A 24 -13.70 5.30 7.09
CA ASN A 24 -14.80 4.49 7.64
C ASN A 24 -15.20 3.29 6.77
N ALA A 25 -14.68 3.19 5.54
CA ALA A 25 -15.05 2.14 4.60
C ALA A 25 -14.74 0.73 5.14
N PRO A 26 -15.72 -0.20 5.18
CA PRO A 26 -15.56 -1.52 5.79
C PRO A 26 -15.15 -2.63 4.81
N THR A 27 -15.14 -2.35 3.50
CA THR A 27 -14.88 -3.36 2.46
C THR A 27 -13.77 -2.91 1.52
N LEU A 28 -13.06 -3.87 0.92
CA LEU A 28 -12.02 -3.62 -0.07
C LEU A 28 -12.51 -2.73 -1.21
N LYS A 29 -13.66 -3.07 -1.81
CA LYS A 29 -14.28 -2.30 -2.89
C LYS A 29 -14.54 -0.84 -2.51
N LEU A 30 -15.09 -0.58 -1.32
CA LEU A 30 -15.35 0.79 -0.86
C LEU A 30 -14.07 1.54 -0.55
N ILE A 31 -13.08 0.89 0.07
CA ILE A 31 -11.78 1.50 0.37
C ILE A 31 -11.09 1.95 -0.92
N LEU A 32 -10.99 1.06 -1.91
CA LEU A 32 -10.36 1.37 -3.20
C LEU A 32 -11.15 2.41 -3.99
N GLY A 33 -12.49 2.31 -4.00
CA GLY A 33 -13.35 3.29 -4.66
C GLY A 33 -13.18 4.71 -4.10
N HIS A 34 -13.23 4.87 -2.77
CA HIS A 34 -13.01 6.17 -2.15
C HIS A 34 -11.57 6.67 -2.32
N TYR A 35 -10.58 5.77 -2.31
CA TYR A 35 -9.19 6.15 -2.53
C TYR A 35 -8.93 6.65 -3.96
N ARG A 36 -9.47 5.97 -4.98
CA ARG A 36 -9.38 6.40 -6.39
C ARG A 36 -10.02 7.78 -6.57
N HIS A 37 -11.24 7.96 -6.06
CA HIS A 37 -11.93 9.25 -6.08
C HIS A 37 -11.15 10.35 -5.33
N LEU A 38 -10.55 10.03 -4.17
CA LEU A 38 -9.70 10.97 -3.45
C LEU A 38 -8.47 11.37 -4.27
N CYS A 39 -7.82 10.43 -4.95
CA CYS A 39 -6.67 10.72 -5.81
C CYS A 39 -7.05 11.60 -7.01
N GLU A 40 -8.23 11.37 -7.60
CA GLU A 40 -8.80 12.18 -8.68
C GLU A 40 -9.04 13.63 -8.23
N LEU A 41 -9.75 13.83 -7.12
CA LEU A 41 -10.02 15.16 -6.53
C LEU A 41 -8.72 15.91 -6.19
N LEU A 42 -7.71 15.19 -5.69
CA LEU A 42 -6.44 15.79 -5.32
C LEU A 42 -5.47 15.91 -6.50
N HIS A 43 -5.82 15.42 -7.69
CA HIS A 43 -4.94 15.34 -8.87
C HIS A 43 -3.57 14.76 -8.54
N ILE A 44 -3.55 13.62 -7.84
CA ILE A 44 -2.34 12.88 -7.48
C ILE A 44 -2.40 11.45 -8.01
N LYS A 45 -1.24 10.87 -8.31
CA LYS A 45 -1.11 9.46 -8.71
C LYS A 45 -0.17 8.72 -7.75
N PRO A 46 -0.53 7.52 -7.27
CA PRO A 46 0.32 6.73 -6.38
C PRO A 46 1.67 6.39 -7.01
N THR A 47 2.76 6.69 -6.30
CA THR A 47 4.15 6.39 -6.69
C THR A 47 4.94 6.01 -5.43
N HIS A 48 6.27 5.99 -5.48
CA HIS A 48 7.07 5.76 -4.27
C HIS A 48 6.88 6.88 -3.23
N PHE A 49 7.09 6.53 -1.96
CA PHE A 49 6.73 7.37 -0.80
C PHE A 49 7.28 8.80 -0.85
N PRO A 50 8.59 9.04 -1.10
CA PRO A 50 9.16 10.38 -1.22
C PRO A 50 8.43 11.35 -2.16
N ASN A 51 7.81 10.84 -3.22
CA ASN A 51 7.16 11.67 -4.24
C ASN A 51 5.64 11.77 -4.08
N PHE A 52 5.01 10.72 -3.56
CA PHE A 52 3.57 10.67 -3.38
C PHE A 52 3.10 11.29 -2.06
N TYR A 53 3.65 10.82 -0.94
CA TYR A 53 3.13 11.13 0.39
C TYR A 53 3.18 12.63 0.74
N PRO A 54 4.28 13.37 0.44
CA PRO A 54 4.31 14.82 0.70
C PRO A 54 3.23 15.60 -0.05
N LYS A 55 2.86 15.19 -1.27
CA LYS A 55 1.79 15.82 -2.06
C LYS A 55 0.42 15.53 -1.48
N LEU A 56 0.15 14.27 -1.10
CA LEU A 56 -1.09 13.89 -0.43
C LEU A 56 -1.27 14.69 0.87
N LYS A 57 -0.24 14.70 1.72
CA LYS A 57 -0.22 15.41 3.00
C LYS A 57 -0.42 16.92 2.85
N SER A 58 0.20 17.55 1.85
CA SER A 58 0.09 18.99 1.66
C SER A 58 -1.28 19.44 1.17
N LYS A 59 -2.00 18.58 0.44
CA LYS A 59 -3.35 18.85 -0.07
C LYS A 59 -4.46 18.48 0.92
N LEU A 60 -4.29 17.42 1.72
CA LEU A 60 -5.32 16.94 2.64
C LEU A 60 -5.05 17.37 4.09
N ARG A 61 -5.67 18.49 4.50
CA ARG A 61 -5.37 19.19 5.76
C ARG A 61 -6.44 19.10 6.85
N SER A 62 -7.45 18.23 6.70
CA SER A 62 -8.46 18.04 7.74
C SER A 62 -7.83 17.58 9.05
N TRP A 63 -8.44 17.92 10.19
CA TRP A 63 -7.93 17.58 11.53
C TRP A 63 -7.71 16.07 11.71
N LYS A 64 -8.57 15.25 11.08
CA LYS A 64 -8.47 13.79 11.12
C LYS A 64 -7.27 13.29 10.31
N ALA A 65 -7.03 13.88 9.14
CA ALA A 65 -5.88 13.58 8.29
C ALA A 65 -4.57 13.99 8.98
N GLN A 66 -4.51 15.19 9.56
CA GLN A 66 -3.34 15.69 10.30
C GLN A 66 -2.91 14.73 11.42
N ALA A 67 -3.87 14.18 12.18
CA ALA A 67 -3.56 13.22 13.24
C ALA A 67 -2.98 11.88 12.71
N LEU A 68 -3.27 11.51 11.47
CA LEU A 68 -2.63 10.39 10.77
C LEU A 68 -1.24 10.78 10.26
N TRP A 69 -1.09 11.98 9.72
CA TRP A 69 0.19 12.47 9.20
C TRP A 69 1.26 12.52 10.28
N THR A 70 0.94 13.03 11.48
CA THR A 70 1.88 13.02 12.62
C THR A 70 2.40 11.62 12.92
N LYS A 71 1.57 10.60 12.77
CA LYS A 71 1.94 9.19 13.01
C LYS A 71 2.85 8.65 11.92
N PHE A 72 2.50 8.89 10.65
CA PHE A 72 3.30 8.45 9.50
C PHE A 72 4.64 9.17 9.45
N ASP A 73 4.67 10.48 9.68
CA ASP A 73 5.91 11.27 9.76
C ASP A 73 6.83 10.73 10.85
N LYS A 74 6.29 10.44 12.05
CA LYS A 74 7.07 9.86 13.15
C LYS A 74 7.68 8.52 12.76
N ARG A 75 6.90 7.63 12.11
CA ARG A 75 7.43 6.35 11.61
C ARG A 75 8.50 6.57 10.55
N ALA A 76 8.22 7.35 9.51
CA ALA A 76 9.12 7.60 8.38
C ALA A 76 10.42 8.30 8.80
N SER A 77 10.44 9.03 9.93
CA SER A 77 11.64 9.67 10.47
C SER A 77 12.64 8.70 11.11
N HIS A 78 12.29 7.43 11.29
CA HIS A 78 13.19 6.44 11.87
C HIS A 78 14.45 6.26 11.00
N LYS A 79 15.62 6.16 11.64
CA LYS A 79 16.93 6.17 10.96
C LYS A 79 17.06 5.07 9.90
N CYS A 80 16.47 3.91 10.12
CA CYS A 80 16.52 2.78 9.17
C CYS A 80 15.94 3.10 7.79
N TYR A 81 15.02 4.06 7.69
CA TYR A 81 14.44 4.45 6.40
C TYR A 81 15.31 5.42 5.61
N ASN A 82 16.37 5.97 6.22
CA ASN A 82 17.22 6.99 5.61
C ASN A 82 16.42 8.11 4.91
N ARG A 83 15.35 8.60 5.57
CA ARG A 83 14.41 9.58 5.01
C ARG A 83 13.78 9.14 3.66
N GLY A 84 13.47 7.85 3.53
CA GLY A 84 12.92 7.25 2.31
C GLY A 84 13.94 7.11 1.17
N LYS A 85 15.23 7.04 1.50
CA LYS A 85 16.34 6.91 0.54
C LYS A 85 17.17 5.65 0.79
N ALA A 86 16.64 4.67 1.51
CA ALA A 86 17.33 3.41 1.77
C ALA A 86 17.27 2.49 0.53
N CYS A 87 16.13 2.47 -0.16
CA CYS A 87 15.91 1.67 -1.37
C CYS A 87 15.43 2.55 -2.54
N PRO A 88 16.20 3.58 -2.96
CA PRO A 88 15.80 4.41 -4.09
C PRO A 88 15.82 3.58 -5.37
N ASN A 89 14.85 3.80 -6.26
CA ASN A 89 14.69 3.12 -7.56
C ASN A 89 14.47 1.59 -7.48
N THR A 90 14.35 1.00 -6.30
CA THR A 90 13.96 -0.40 -6.15
C THR A 90 12.47 -0.57 -6.45
N ARG A 91 12.13 -1.51 -7.34
CA ARG A 91 10.76 -1.90 -7.67
C ARG A 91 10.44 -3.22 -6.97
N VAL A 92 9.44 -3.21 -6.11
CA VAL A 92 9.01 -4.37 -5.31
C VAL A 92 7.65 -4.84 -5.78
N LEU A 93 7.53 -6.13 -6.06
CA LEU A 93 6.24 -6.82 -6.21
C LEU A 93 5.95 -7.65 -4.96
N VAL A 94 4.77 -7.49 -4.39
CA VAL A 94 4.30 -8.27 -3.24
C VAL A 94 3.11 -9.11 -3.66
N ILE A 95 3.16 -10.41 -3.35
CA ILE A 95 2.10 -11.36 -3.66
C ILE A 95 1.24 -11.54 -2.41
N GLY A 96 -0.03 -11.14 -2.49
CA GLY A 96 -1.04 -11.30 -1.44
C GLY A 96 -1.23 -10.08 -0.55
N ALA A 97 -2.48 -9.62 -0.43
CA ALA A 97 -2.93 -8.56 0.48
C ALA A 97 -3.37 -9.12 1.85
N GLY A 98 -2.69 -10.16 2.33
CA GLY A 98 -2.77 -10.63 3.70
C GLY A 98 -2.15 -9.62 4.69
N PRO A 99 -2.38 -9.75 6.01
CA PRO A 99 -1.75 -8.87 7.00
C PRO A 99 -0.22 -8.77 6.84
N CYS A 100 0.47 -9.89 6.62
CA CYS A 100 1.92 -9.92 6.47
C CYS A 100 2.38 -9.24 5.17
N GLY A 101 1.77 -9.56 4.02
CA GLY A 101 2.12 -8.94 2.73
C GLY A 101 1.91 -7.43 2.74
N MET A 102 0.79 -6.99 3.30
CA MET A 102 0.50 -5.56 3.51
C MET A 102 1.52 -4.90 4.44
N ARG A 103 1.97 -5.60 5.50
CA ARG A 103 2.98 -5.08 6.43
C ARG A 103 4.32 -4.88 5.73
N ALA A 104 4.74 -5.86 4.94
CA ALA A 104 5.96 -5.83 4.16
C ALA A 104 5.91 -4.69 3.12
N ALA A 105 4.78 -4.56 2.42
CA ALA A 105 4.56 -3.48 1.46
C ALA A 105 4.70 -2.09 2.10
N ILE A 106 4.14 -1.89 3.31
CA ILE A 106 4.27 -0.64 4.06
C ILE A 106 5.74 -0.34 4.40
N GLU A 107 6.52 -1.32 4.87
CA GLU A 107 7.94 -1.08 5.17
C GLU A 107 8.76 -0.77 3.92
N ALA A 108 8.57 -1.55 2.84
CA ALA A 108 9.27 -1.34 1.58
C ALA A 108 8.98 0.07 1.01
N GLN A 109 7.73 0.51 1.10
CA GLN A 109 7.31 1.83 0.67
C GLN A 109 7.99 2.93 1.52
N LEU A 110 8.09 2.74 2.85
CA LEU A 110 8.80 3.67 3.75
C LEU A 110 10.31 3.71 3.53
N LEU A 111 10.93 2.61 3.08
CA LEU A 111 12.34 2.55 2.69
C LEU A 111 12.63 3.36 1.41
N GLY A 112 11.60 3.72 0.63
CA GLY A 112 11.71 4.51 -0.59
C GLY A 112 11.46 3.75 -1.89
N ALA A 113 11.17 2.46 -1.82
CA ALA A 113 10.89 1.64 -3.00
C ALA A 113 9.54 2.02 -3.64
N LYS A 114 9.37 1.67 -4.93
CA LYS A 114 8.05 1.61 -5.58
C LYS A 114 7.46 0.23 -5.32
N VAL A 115 6.34 0.18 -4.62
CA VAL A 115 5.70 -1.09 -4.24
C VAL A 115 4.40 -1.29 -4.99
N VAL A 116 4.26 -2.48 -5.58
CA VAL A 116 3.03 -2.99 -6.18
C VAL A 116 2.63 -4.27 -5.44
N VAL A 117 1.34 -4.39 -5.10
CA VAL A 117 0.76 -5.58 -4.47
C VAL A 117 -0.27 -6.17 -5.43
N VAL A 118 -0.19 -7.48 -5.67
CA VAL A 118 -1.21 -8.24 -6.39
C VAL A 118 -1.96 -9.14 -5.41
N GLU A 119 -3.29 -9.11 -5.44
CA GLU A 119 -4.15 -9.97 -4.63
C GLU A 119 -5.19 -10.65 -5.51
N LYS A 120 -5.18 -11.99 -5.48
CA LYS A 120 -6.08 -12.82 -6.29
C LYS A 120 -7.55 -12.60 -5.97
N ARG A 121 -7.89 -12.23 -4.73
CA ARG A 121 -9.29 -12.01 -4.31
C ARG A 121 -9.73 -10.56 -4.54
N ASP A 122 -10.98 -10.41 -4.93
CA ASP A 122 -11.68 -9.13 -5.02
C ASP A 122 -12.33 -8.69 -3.69
N ARG A 123 -12.18 -9.50 -2.63
CA ARG A 123 -12.84 -9.27 -1.34
C ARG A 123 -12.04 -9.80 -0.16
N LEU A 124 -12.16 -9.07 0.95
CA LEU A 124 -11.66 -9.46 2.27
C LEU A 124 -12.84 -10.04 3.07
N SER A 125 -12.84 -11.35 3.33
CA SER A 125 -14.00 -12.07 3.88
C SER A 125 -13.74 -12.84 5.19
N ARG A 126 -12.48 -12.98 5.62
CA ARG A 126 -12.13 -13.83 6.77
C ARG A 126 -12.49 -13.17 8.10
N ASN A 127 -13.44 -13.77 8.82
CA ASN A 127 -13.89 -13.27 10.12
C ASN A 127 -13.18 -13.90 11.33
N ASN A 128 -12.29 -14.88 11.10
CA ASN A 128 -11.47 -15.45 12.18
C ASN A 128 -10.72 -14.35 12.93
N VAL A 129 -10.55 -14.54 14.23
CA VAL A 129 -9.94 -13.58 15.14
C VAL A 129 -8.49 -13.97 15.41
N LEU A 130 -7.60 -13.00 15.30
CA LEU A 130 -6.19 -13.13 15.65
C LEU A 130 -5.95 -12.48 17.00
N HIS A 131 -5.26 -13.19 17.89
CA HIS A 131 -4.64 -12.59 19.07
C HIS A 131 -3.45 -11.72 18.64
N LEU A 132 -3.28 -10.58 19.29
CA LEU A 132 -2.26 -9.59 19.01
C LEU A 132 -1.31 -9.47 20.20
N TRP A 133 -0.05 -9.76 19.97
CA TRP A 133 1.00 -9.51 20.94
C TRP A 133 1.16 -8.00 21.22
N PRO A 134 1.63 -7.61 22.42
CA PRO A 134 1.73 -6.19 22.80
C PRO A 134 2.49 -5.31 21.81
N PHE A 135 3.58 -5.79 21.22
CA PHE A 135 4.33 -5.02 20.23
C PHE A 135 3.56 -4.83 18.92
N VAL A 136 2.72 -5.78 18.52
CA VAL A 136 1.87 -5.67 17.32
C VAL A 136 0.79 -4.62 17.56
N ILE A 137 0.19 -4.61 18.75
CA ILE A 137 -0.76 -3.57 19.15
C ILE A 137 -0.08 -2.19 19.10
N HIS A 138 1.14 -2.08 19.63
CA HIS A 138 1.92 -0.85 19.60
C HIS A 138 2.25 -0.40 18.16
N ASP A 139 2.72 -1.31 17.30
CA ASP A 139 3.04 -1.01 15.89
C ASP A 139 1.80 -0.51 15.13
N LEU A 140 0.67 -1.22 15.22
CA LEU A 140 -0.58 -0.82 14.58
C LEU A 140 -1.10 0.53 15.12
N ARG A 141 -1.00 0.79 16.43
CA ARG A 141 -1.34 2.10 17.01
C ARG A 141 -0.42 3.22 16.51
N ALA A 142 0.87 2.93 16.34
CA ALA A 142 1.84 3.86 15.77
C ALA A 142 1.54 4.17 14.31
N LEU A 143 0.97 3.22 13.56
CA LEU A 143 0.47 3.41 12.18
C LEU A 143 -0.98 3.93 12.10
N GLY A 144 -1.57 4.37 13.22
CA GLY A 144 -2.86 5.06 13.19
C GLY A 144 -4.08 4.17 13.20
N ALA A 145 -3.96 2.89 13.60
CA ALA A 145 -5.06 1.93 13.69
C ALA A 145 -6.37 2.50 14.28
N LYS A 146 -6.28 3.25 15.40
CA LYS A 146 -7.46 3.84 16.08
C LYS A 146 -8.23 4.86 15.22
N LYS A 147 -7.63 5.43 14.17
CA LYS A 147 -8.30 6.36 13.26
C LYS A 147 -9.14 5.65 12.20
N PHE A 148 -8.78 4.40 11.87
CA PHE A 148 -9.53 3.56 10.94
C PHE A 148 -10.49 2.60 11.65
N PHE A 149 -10.20 2.26 12.91
CA PHE A 149 -11.02 1.40 13.73
C PHE A 149 -11.01 1.90 15.19
N GLY A 150 -12.01 2.70 15.57
CA GLY A 150 -12.04 3.37 16.89
C GLY A 150 -12.03 2.40 18.08
N LYS A 151 -12.57 1.18 17.91
CA LYS A 151 -12.56 0.12 18.92
C LYS A 151 -11.25 -0.68 18.98
N PHE A 152 -10.24 -0.33 18.16
CA PHE A 152 -8.98 -1.06 18.10
C PHE A 152 -8.29 -1.15 19.46
N CYS A 153 -8.27 -2.37 20.01
CA CYS A 153 -7.69 -2.70 21.30
C CYS A 153 -8.09 -1.69 22.39
N ALA A 154 -9.39 -1.43 22.54
CA ALA A 154 -9.94 -0.61 23.61
C ALA A 154 -10.03 -1.43 24.91
N GLY A 155 -9.63 -0.86 26.04
CA GLY A 155 -9.56 -1.59 27.32
C GLY A 155 -8.57 -2.76 27.24
N ALA A 156 -9.01 -3.94 27.69
CA ALA A 156 -8.24 -5.17 27.68
C ALA A 156 -8.33 -5.97 26.36
N ILE A 157 -8.95 -5.42 25.31
CA ILE A 157 -9.05 -6.10 24.01
C ILE A 157 -7.66 -6.18 23.37
N ASP A 158 -7.26 -7.39 23.00
CA ASP A 158 -5.95 -7.75 22.44
C ASP A 158 -6.09 -8.58 21.16
N HIS A 159 -7.23 -8.49 20.47
CA HIS A 159 -7.52 -9.30 19.30
C HIS A 159 -8.27 -8.52 18.22
N ILE A 160 -8.21 -9.01 16.99
CA ILE A 160 -8.85 -8.39 15.82
C ILE A 160 -9.22 -9.46 14.78
N SER A 161 -10.34 -9.29 14.08
CA SER A 161 -10.64 -10.18 12.95
C SER A 161 -9.69 -9.93 11.77
N ILE A 162 -9.35 -10.99 11.03
CA ILE A 162 -8.42 -10.93 9.89
C ILE A 162 -8.88 -9.86 8.90
N ARG A 163 -10.16 -9.86 8.53
CA ARG A 163 -10.76 -8.86 7.63
C ARG A 163 -10.54 -7.43 8.12
N GLN A 164 -10.76 -7.15 9.41
CA GLN A 164 -10.60 -5.80 9.95
C GLN A 164 -9.14 -5.36 9.91
N LEU A 165 -8.21 -6.26 10.25
CA LEU A 165 -6.79 -6.00 10.12
C LEU A 165 -6.38 -5.71 8.67
N GLN A 166 -6.85 -6.53 7.72
CA GLN A 166 -6.58 -6.32 6.30
C GLN A 166 -7.12 -4.96 5.81
N CYS A 167 -8.37 -4.60 6.14
CA CYS A 167 -8.95 -3.30 5.76
C CYS A 167 -8.16 -2.12 6.36
N LEU A 168 -7.69 -2.23 7.60
CA LEU A 168 -6.89 -1.22 8.26
C LEU A 168 -5.53 -1.06 7.58
N MET A 169 -4.85 -2.16 7.28
CA MET A 169 -3.55 -2.13 6.60
C MET A 169 -3.67 -1.66 5.16
N LEU A 170 -4.79 -1.99 4.49
CA LEU A 170 -5.14 -1.49 3.15
C LEU A 170 -5.17 0.04 3.12
N LYS A 171 -5.85 0.65 4.08
CA LYS A 171 -5.91 2.10 4.18
C LYS A 171 -4.52 2.72 4.38
N ILE A 172 -3.71 2.13 5.26
CA ILE A 172 -2.34 2.63 5.51
C ILE A 172 -1.47 2.53 4.26
N ALA A 173 -1.44 1.36 3.61
CA ALA A 173 -0.63 1.13 2.43
C ALA A 173 -0.96 2.11 1.29
N LEU A 174 -2.26 2.30 1.01
CA LEU A 174 -2.73 3.25 -0.01
C LEU A 174 -2.31 4.69 0.31
N LEU A 175 -2.43 5.13 1.56
CA LEU A 175 -2.01 6.49 1.97
C LEU A 175 -0.48 6.70 1.91
N LEU A 176 0.31 5.62 1.92
CA LEU A 176 1.76 5.68 1.74
C LEU A 176 2.19 5.56 0.26
N GLY A 177 1.25 5.28 -0.65
CA GLY A 177 1.48 5.21 -2.09
C GLY A 177 1.73 3.81 -2.64
N VAL A 178 1.48 2.76 -1.83
CA VAL A 178 1.48 1.38 -2.33
C VAL A 178 0.38 1.24 -3.38
N GLU A 179 0.75 0.69 -4.53
CA GLU A 179 -0.20 0.35 -5.60
C GLU A 179 -0.74 -1.05 -5.38
N ILE A 180 -2.06 -1.23 -5.55
CA ILE A 180 -2.74 -2.48 -5.19
C ILE A 180 -3.67 -2.88 -6.33
N HIS A 181 -3.52 -4.12 -6.79
CA HIS A 181 -4.33 -4.75 -7.84
C HIS A 181 -5.07 -5.95 -7.26
N GLU A 182 -6.38 -5.80 -7.07
CA GLU A 182 -7.30 -6.84 -6.62
C GLU A 182 -7.85 -7.68 -7.77
N GLY A 183 -8.23 -8.94 -7.50
CA GLY A 183 -8.72 -9.84 -8.54
C GLY A 183 -7.64 -10.31 -9.51
N VAL A 184 -6.36 -10.12 -9.16
CA VAL A 184 -5.21 -10.49 -10.00
C VAL A 184 -4.39 -11.56 -9.29
N GLY A 185 -4.36 -12.75 -9.87
CA GLY A 185 -3.52 -13.86 -9.40
C GLY A 185 -2.11 -13.72 -9.94
N PHE A 186 -1.11 -13.96 -9.09
CA PHE A 186 0.24 -14.28 -9.55
C PHE A 186 0.26 -15.77 -9.92
N GLU A 187 0.77 -16.09 -11.09
CA GLU A 187 0.83 -17.47 -11.60
C GLU A 187 2.29 -17.92 -11.84
N GLY A 188 3.22 -17.00 -12.08
CA GLY A 188 4.64 -17.36 -12.31
C GLY A 188 5.57 -16.17 -12.50
N LEU A 189 6.87 -16.46 -12.57
CA LEU A 189 7.91 -15.49 -12.94
C LEU A 189 8.13 -15.51 -14.45
N VAL A 190 8.27 -14.33 -15.04
CA VAL A 190 8.74 -14.17 -16.42
C VAL A 190 10.17 -13.62 -16.37
N PRO A 191 11.19 -14.41 -16.79
CA PRO A 191 12.57 -13.93 -16.81
C PRO A 191 12.77 -12.85 -17.90
N PRO A 192 13.80 -12.01 -17.75
CA PRO A 192 14.29 -11.17 -18.83
C PRO A 192 14.54 -11.99 -20.10
N PRO A 193 14.21 -11.47 -21.30
CA PRO A 193 14.56 -12.15 -22.55
C PRO A 193 16.08 -12.23 -22.74
N GLU A 194 16.55 -13.28 -23.43
CA GLU A 194 17.97 -13.49 -23.73
C GLU A 194 18.53 -12.41 -24.68
N ASP A 195 17.74 -11.99 -25.67
CA ASP A 195 18.10 -10.89 -26.57
C ASP A 195 17.72 -9.53 -25.95
N GLN A 196 18.75 -8.77 -25.54
CA GLN A 196 18.61 -7.43 -24.96
C GLN A 196 19.31 -6.34 -25.79
N ASN A 197 19.50 -6.58 -27.10
CA ASN A 197 20.28 -5.68 -27.94
C ASN A 197 19.67 -4.27 -28.09
N ASN A 198 18.34 -4.13 -27.95
CA ASN A 198 17.62 -2.86 -28.15
C ASN A 198 17.05 -2.27 -26.86
N GLU A 199 16.56 -3.09 -25.92
CA GLU A 199 15.92 -2.62 -24.69
C GLU A 199 16.22 -3.59 -23.53
N LYS A 200 16.62 -3.05 -22.38
CA LYS A 200 16.87 -3.83 -21.17
C LYS A 200 15.55 -4.06 -20.44
N ILE A 201 15.00 -5.26 -20.61
CA ILE A 201 13.75 -5.68 -19.97
C ILE A 201 14.07 -6.42 -18.67
N GLY A 202 13.42 -6.03 -17.57
CA GLY A 202 13.56 -6.65 -16.26
C GLY A 202 12.69 -7.89 -16.02
N TRP A 203 12.79 -8.46 -14.82
CA TRP A 203 11.89 -9.54 -14.36
C TRP A 203 10.44 -9.05 -14.28
N ARG A 204 9.51 -9.88 -14.73
CA ARG A 204 8.06 -9.61 -14.68
C ARG A 204 7.31 -10.78 -14.07
N ALA A 205 6.00 -10.59 -13.87
CA ALA A 205 5.10 -11.61 -13.34
C ALA A 205 4.12 -12.07 -14.42
N GLU A 206 3.97 -13.38 -14.54
CA GLU A 206 2.80 -13.96 -15.17
C GLU A 206 1.62 -13.82 -14.20
N VAL A 207 0.52 -13.27 -14.70
CA VAL A 207 -0.66 -12.97 -13.90
C VAL A 207 -1.94 -13.45 -14.57
N SER A 208 -2.98 -13.65 -13.76
CA SER A 208 -4.33 -13.93 -14.22
C SER A 208 -5.26 -12.81 -13.76
N PRO A 209 -5.95 -12.09 -14.67
CA PRO A 209 -5.93 -12.28 -16.12
C PRO A 209 -4.63 -11.74 -16.78
N PRO A 210 -4.16 -12.34 -17.89
CA PRO A 210 -2.83 -12.04 -18.46
C PRO A 210 -2.71 -10.67 -19.13
N ASP A 211 -3.84 -10.10 -19.57
CA ASP A 211 -3.94 -8.76 -20.16
C ASP A 211 -3.94 -7.64 -19.12
N HIS A 212 -3.93 -7.99 -17.83
CA HIS A 212 -3.89 -6.99 -16.76
C HIS A 212 -2.60 -6.15 -16.85
N PRO A 213 -2.65 -4.80 -16.75
CA PRO A 213 -1.47 -3.93 -16.94
C PRO A 213 -0.26 -4.24 -16.05
N VAL A 214 -0.50 -4.86 -14.89
CA VAL A 214 0.57 -5.28 -13.97
C VAL A 214 1.48 -6.36 -14.57
N SER A 215 1.06 -7.08 -15.63
CA SER A 215 1.92 -8.03 -16.34
C SER A 215 3.15 -7.37 -16.97
N GLN A 216 3.06 -6.06 -17.25
CA GLN A 216 4.17 -5.25 -17.76
C GLN A 216 5.02 -4.63 -16.66
N TYR A 217 4.64 -4.80 -15.39
CA TYR A 217 5.41 -4.24 -14.28
C TYR A 217 6.68 -5.06 -14.05
N GLU A 218 7.81 -4.41 -14.29
CA GLU A 218 9.11 -4.97 -13.97
C GLU A 218 9.48 -4.71 -12.51
N PHE A 219 10.10 -5.69 -11.85
CA PHE A 219 10.51 -5.60 -10.46
C PHE A 219 11.90 -6.19 -10.23
N ASP A 220 12.56 -5.71 -9.17
CA ASP A 220 13.89 -6.16 -8.74
C ASP A 220 13.78 -7.05 -7.49
N VAL A 221 12.64 -6.96 -6.78
CA VAL A 221 12.38 -7.70 -5.54
C VAL A 221 10.97 -8.29 -5.59
N LEU A 222 10.86 -9.58 -5.27
CA LEU A 222 9.60 -10.29 -5.12
C LEU A 222 9.41 -10.71 -3.66
N ILE A 223 8.22 -10.46 -3.09
CA ILE A 223 7.86 -10.87 -1.74
C ILE A 223 6.64 -11.78 -1.80
N GLY A 224 6.83 -13.08 -1.55
CA GLY A 224 5.75 -14.05 -1.42
C GLY A 224 5.07 -13.96 -0.04
N ALA A 225 3.80 -13.55 -0.01
CA ALA A 225 3.01 -13.42 1.23
C ALA A 225 1.55 -13.89 1.06
N ASP A 226 1.31 -14.81 0.13
CA ASP A 226 0.01 -15.37 -0.25
C ASP A 226 -0.41 -16.59 0.59
N GLY A 227 0.47 -17.05 1.47
CA GLY A 227 0.20 -18.04 2.51
C GLY A 227 0.58 -19.46 2.11
N LYS A 228 0.34 -20.41 3.03
CA LYS A 228 0.94 -21.76 3.04
C LYS A 228 0.72 -22.64 1.78
N ARG A 229 -0.14 -22.24 0.84
CA ARG A 229 -0.50 -23.08 -0.33
C ARG A 229 0.26 -22.73 -1.59
N ASN A 230 0.98 -21.61 -1.58
CA ASN A 230 1.71 -21.12 -2.74
C ASN A 230 3.12 -20.76 -2.25
N THR A 231 4.09 -21.54 -2.66
CA THR A 231 5.50 -21.21 -2.50
C THR A 231 6.02 -20.87 -3.88
N LEU A 232 6.73 -19.74 -4.00
CA LEU A 232 7.51 -19.47 -5.21
C LEU A 232 8.44 -20.65 -5.45
N GLU A 233 8.60 -21.04 -6.70
CA GLU A 233 9.58 -22.06 -7.06
C GLU A 233 10.99 -21.50 -6.80
N GLY A 234 11.67 -22.06 -5.79
CA GLY A 234 13.03 -21.70 -5.40
C GLY A 234 13.12 -20.51 -4.44
N ASP A 235 13.94 -20.66 -3.39
CA ASP A 235 14.48 -19.54 -2.62
C ASP A 235 15.38 -18.69 -3.53
N LEU A 236 14.80 -17.86 -4.40
CA LEU A 236 15.53 -17.03 -5.36
C LEU A 236 16.20 -15.83 -4.67
N PHE A 237 17.30 -16.10 -3.97
CA PHE A 237 18.41 -15.17 -3.81
C PHE A 237 19.39 -15.39 -4.96
N TYR A 238 19.19 -14.72 -6.10
CA TYR A 238 20.28 -14.48 -7.06
C TYR A 238 20.69 -13.02 -6.97
N LEU A 239 21.65 -12.76 -6.08
CA LEU A 239 22.56 -11.63 -6.22
C LEU A 239 23.58 -12.01 -7.29
N ASP A 240 23.21 -11.89 -8.56
CA ASP A 240 24.22 -11.87 -9.62
C ASP A 240 24.88 -10.48 -9.60
N TYR A 241 25.87 -10.36 -8.72
CA TYR A 241 26.96 -9.41 -8.92
C TYR A 241 27.80 -9.90 -10.10
N TYR A 242 27.64 -9.28 -11.26
CA TYR A 242 28.75 -9.18 -12.19
C TYR A 242 29.15 -7.71 -12.30
N SER A 243 30.42 -7.51 -11.90
CA SER A 243 31.18 -6.26 -11.96
C SER A 243 31.58 -5.96 -13.40
#